data_AF-A0A4R5LW52-F1
#
_entry.id   AF-A0A4R5LW52-F1
#
_cell.length_a   1.000
_cell.length_b   1.000
_cell.length_c   1.000
_cell.angle_alpha   90.00
_cell.angle_beta   90.00
_cell.angle_gamma   90.00
#
_symmetry.space_group_name_H-M   'P 1'
#
loop_
_entity.id
_entity.type
_entity.pdbx_description
1 polymer ?
#
loop_
_entity_poly.entity_id
_entity_poly.type
_entity_poly.pdbx_seq_one_letter_code
_entity_poly.pdbx_strand_id
1 'polypeptide(L)'
;MTPIPDNLLFVKRRAGNIIAPIQPIKDGENYSYYSRRSGAGRSLPGYPSVYFLLVDLLGFEHWGQDEKVAWTVPIEFKGERFLISHRKMGLGLFCSEEQEGMAKEIVDLIKKGVRASEPYFEWRAEQAIEASKLNVSNHCNDLYGRYLYHLECYDSAVIDAKTSKANIEPIQDNSLDNLNSLFSSAFLSNQNADIISWNAIAAVEAFYSWTEHLFIHLAILGSTVANGRAVADLVGQEWNVKFKKVLNLSDQDNKKFYDQLVELRREVRNFVAHGAFGKNGQAFQFHSGAGAVPVHQQPTSGKTKFSVGDSLVMDDAKAVALTRAFVDHLWSGSLAPARIYLEESSLPTILTYGLDGTYTNAMADSSSMTDFVTHLVYISDQAANMDW
;
A
#
# COMPACT_ATOMS: atom_id res chain seq x y z
N MET A 1 30.88 -10.08 2.37
CA MET A 1 29.88 -10.30 3.45
C MET A 1 30.14 -9.30 4.55
N THR A 2 29.11 -8.64 5.07
CA THR A 2 29.22 -7.82 6.28
C THR A 2 29.56 -8.72 7.47
N PRO A 3 30.53 -8.39 8.33
CA PRO A 3 30.85 -9.20 9.50
C PRO A 3 29.61 -9.36 10.39
N ILE A 4 29.33 -10.59 10.83
CA ILE A 4 28.22 -10.86 11.76
C ILE A 4 28.64 -10.32 13.14
N PRO A 5 27.83 -9.44 13.76
CA PRO A 5 28.10 -8.95 15.11
C PRO A 5 28.27 -10.07 16.14
N ASP A 6 29.13 -9.87 17.13
CA ASP A 6 29.42 -10.87 18.18
C ASP A 6 28.15 -11.32 18.93
N ASN A 7 27.24 -10.39 19.18
CA ASN A 7 25.96 -10.67 19.81
C ASN A 7 25.02 -11.53 18.95
N LEU A 8 25.31 -11.77 17.67
CA LEU A 8 24.54 -12.65 16.78
C LEU A 8 25.25 -13.97 16.48
N LEU A 9 26.47 -14.19 16.98
CA LEU A 9 27.17 -15.48 16.81
C LEU A 9 26.42 -16.65 17.47
N PHE A 10 25.64 -16.39 18.54
CA PHE A 10 24.77 -17.42 19.11
C PHE A 10 23.66 -17.85 18.15
N VAL A 11 23.12 -16.92 17.36
CA VAL A 11 22.09 -17.19 16.33
C VAL A 11 22.66 -18.10 15.26
N LYS A 12 23.86 -17.77 14.75
CA LYS A 12 24.59 -18.61 13.79
C LYS A 12 24.79 -20.04 14.31
N ARG A 13 25.28 -20.19 15.55
CA ARG A 13 25.47 -21.51 16.19
C ARG A 13 24.17 -22.27 16.35
N ARG A 14 23.11 -21.61 16.82
CA ARG A 14 21.79 -22.23 17.01
C ARG A 14 21.20 -22.72 15.69
N ALA A 15 21.19 -21.86 14.66
CA ALA A 15 20.70 -22.21 13.34
C ALA A 15 21.52 -23.36 12.71
N GLY A 16 22.85 -23.27 12.81
CA GLY A 16 23.76 -24.32 12.33
C GLY A 16 23.52 -25.67 13.01
N ASN A 17 23.31 -25.69 14.33
CA ASN A 17 22.99 -26.93 15.06
C ASN A 17 21.64 -27.54 14.63
N ILE A 18 20.64 -26.70 14.35
CA ILE A 18 19.32 -27.16 13.90
C ILE A 18 19.42 -27.80 12.53
N ILE A 19 20.15 -27.18 11.60
CA ILE A 19 20.28 -27.69 10.23
C ILE A 19 21.49 -28.60 10.04
N ALA A 20 22.20 -28.96 11.11
CA ALA A 20 23.43 -29.75 11.06
C ALA A 20 23.34 -31.04 10.22
N PRO A 21 22.20 -31.74 10.09
CA PRO A 21 22.09 -32.86 9.17
C PRO A 21 22.27 -32.52 7.67
N ILE A 22 22.11 -31.25 7.30
CA ILE A 22 22.29 -30.73 5.95
C ILE A 22 23.73 -30.20 5.82
N GLN A 23 24.52 -30.83 4.96
CA GLN A 23 25.92 -30.47 4.76
C GLN A 23 26.11 -29.65 3.48
N PRO A 24 26.92 -28.58 3.50
CA PRO A 24 27.24 -27.83 2.29
C PRO A 24 28.18 -28.66 1.39
N ILE A 25 27.98 -28.59 0.08
CA ILE A 25 28.89 -29.20 -0.90
C ILE A 25 29.74 -28.10 -1.54
N LYS A 26 31.06 -28.32 -1.61
CA LYS A 26 32.05 -27.34 -2.09
C LYS A 26 32.45 -27.49 -3.57
N ASP A 27 32.19 -28.64 -4.20
CA ASP A 27 32.69 -28.94 -5.54
C ASP A 27 31.61 -28.99 -6.63
N GLY A 28 31.97 -28.42 -7.79
CA GLY A 28 31.14 -28.26 -8.99
C GLY A 28 31.15 -29.44 -9.97
N GLU A 29 31.51 -30.65 -9.56
CA GLU A 29 31.54 -31.79 -10.48
C GLU A 29 30.19 -32.50 -10.61
N ASN A 30 29.68 -32.50 -11.85
CA ASN A 30 28.59 -33.33 -12.39
C ASN A 30 27.35 -33.45 -11.49
N TYR A 31 26.67 -32.33 -11.26
CA TYR A 31 25.26 -32.39 -10.94
C TYR A 31 24.49 -32.72 -12.21
N SER A 32 23.88 -33.89 -12.23
CA SER A 32 22.89 -34.24 -13.23
C SER A 32 21.79 -33.16 -13.21
N TYR A 33 21.76 -32.33 -14.25
CA TYR A 33 20.78 -31.26 -14.48
C TYR A 33 19.32 -31.74 -14.49
N TYR A 34 19.08 -33.06 -14.34
CA TYR A 34 17.79 -33.72 -14.48
C TYR A 34 17.01 -33.93 -13.18
N SER A 35 17.39 -33.29 -12.06
CA SER A 35 16.61 -33.33 -10.82
C SER A 35 15.27 -32.60 -10.96
N ARG A 36 14.17 -33.24 -10.59
CA ARG A 36 12.82 -32.64 -10.61
C ARG A 36 12.60 -31.83 -9.33
N ARG A 37 11.76 -30.81 -9.39
CA ARG A 37 11.33 -30.07 -8.19
C ARG A 37 10.49 -31.00 -7.31
N SER A 38 10.91 -31.19 -6.06
CA SER A 38 10.19 -32.00 -5.08
C SER A 38 8.83 -31.39 -4.72
N GLY A 39 7.87 -32.23 -4.33
CA GLY A 39 6.58 -31.78 -3.83
C GLY A 39 6.74 -30.97 -2.54
N ALA A 40 7.57 -31.49 -1.62
CA ALA A 40 7.93 -30.87 -0.35
C ALA A 40 8.58 -29.50 -0.53
N GLY A 41 9.39 -29.31 -1.58
CA GLY A 41 10.10 -28.06 -1.88
C GLY A 41 9.17 -26.85 -2.04
N ARG A 42 7.90 -27.06 -2.42
CA ARG A 42 6.88 -25.99 -2.48
C ARG A 42 6.55 -25.38 -1.12
N SER A 43 6.87 -26.08 -0.04
CA SER A 43 6.64 -25.65 1.33
C SER A 43 7.84 -24.93 1.94
N LEU A 44 8.91 -24.68 1.18
CA LEU A 44 10.05 -23.88 1.67
C LEU A 44 9.59 -22.47 2.07
N PRO A 45 10.24 -21.85 3.06
CA PRO A 45 10.08 -20.42 3.33
C PRO A 45 10.42 -19.57 2.10
N GLY A 46 10.04 -18.29 2.12
CA GLY A 46 10.37 -17.35 1.05
C GLY A 46 11.86 -17.33 0.72
N TYR A 47 12.19 -17.14 -0.56
CA TYR A 47 13.57 -17.20 -1.05
C TYR A 47 14.56 -16.30 -0.28
N PRO A 48 14.20 -15.09 0.22
CA PRO A 48 15.16 -14.28 0.98
C PRO A 48 15.57 -14.95 2.29
N SER A 49 14.62 -15.54 3.02
CA SER A 49 14.89 -16.20 4.30
C SER A 49 15.80 -17.43 4.14
N VAL A 50 15.59 -18.20 3.07
CA VAL A 50 16.44 -19.38 2.77
C VAL A 50 17.83 -18.95 2.35
N TYR A 51 17.95 -17.93 1.50
CA TYR A 51 19.24 -17.37 1.10
C TYR A 51 20.00 -16.79 2.30
N PHE A 52 19.33 -15.98 3.12
CA PHE A 52 19.96 -15.37 4.29
C PHE A 52 20.39 -16.41 5.34
N LEU A 53 19.63 -17.50 5.50
CA LEU A 53 20.03 -18.61 6.36
C LEU A 53 21.27 -19.33 5.81
N LEU A 54 21.18 -19.88 4.60
CA LEU A 54 22.18 -20.82 4.09
C LEU A 54 23.44 -20.08 3.67
N VAL A 55 23.29 -19.04 2.83
CA VAL A 55 24.41 -18.33 2.21
C VAL A 55 24.95 -17.27 3.15
N ASP A 56 24.13 -16.32 3.60
CA ASP A 56 24.66 -15.17 4.35
C ASP A 56 25.09 -15.53 5.78
N LEU A 57 24.22 -16.21 6.55
CA LEU A 57 24.48 -16.51 7.96
C LEU A 57 25.42 -17.69 8.13
N LEU A 58 25.16 -18.79 7.43
CA LEU A 58 25.89 -20.05 7.59
C LEU A 58 27.06 -20.20 6.62
N GLY A 59 27.12 -19.40 5.54
CA GLY A 59 28.25 -19.39 4.63
C GLY A 59 28.29 -20.58 3.67
N PHE A 60 27.14 -21.16 3.32
CA PHE A 60 27.06 -22.20 2.31
C PHE A 60 27.50 -21.60 0.96
N GLU A 61 28.33 -22.35 0.24
CA GLU A 61 28.68 -21.99 -1.13
C GLU A 61 27.43 -22.09 -2.02
N HIS A 62 27.35 -21.19 -3.00
CA HIS A 62 26.25 -21.15 -3.95
C HIS A 62 26.79 -20.83 -5.34
N TRP A 63 26.10 -21.36 -6.34
CA TRP A 63 26.26 -20.94 -7.72
C TRP A 63 25.34 -19.75 -7.98
N GLY A 64 25.84 -18.77 -8.74
CA GLY A 64 25.13 -17.53 -9.03
C GLY A 64 24.09 -17.68 -10.14
N GLN A 65 24.01 -16.65 -10.96
CA GLN A 65 23.09 -16.53 -12.07
C GLN A 65 23.43 -17.52 -13.19
N ASP A 66 22.40 -18.18 -13.72
CA ASP A 66 22.41 -19.05 -14.90
C ASP A 66 21.05 -18.95 -15.59
N GLU A 67 20.84 -19.61 -16.74
CA GLU A 67 19.61 -19.49 -17.50
C GLU A 67 18.37 -19.85 -16.66
N LYS A 68 17.53 -18.84 -16.41
CA LYS A 68 16.32 -18.92 -15.57
C LYS A 68 16.57 -19.29 -14.10
N VAL A 69 17.80 -19.13 -13.62
CA VAL A 69 18.24 -19.41 -12.24
C VAL A 69 18.94 -18.20 -11.65
N ALA A 70 18.49 -17.73 -10.49
CA ALA A 70 19.15 -16.63 -9.78
C ALA A 70 20.31 -17.12 -8.91
N TRP A 71 20.13 -18.26 -8.26
CA TRP A 71 21.17 -18.92 -7.47
C TRP A 71 20.78 -20.37 -7.17
N THR A 72 21.79 -21.19 -6.89
CA THR A 72 21.65 -22.59 -6.48
C THR A 72 22.60 -22.91 -5.32
N VAL A 73 22.07 -23.52 -4.26
CA VAL A 73 22.85 -24.03 -3.12
C VAL A 73 22.84 -25.56 -3.18
N PRO A 74 23.97 -26.20 -3.51
CA PRO A 74 24.11 -27.65 -3.44
C PRO A 74 24.28 -28.12 -1.99
N ILE A 75 23.55 -29.17 -1.62
CA ILE A 75 23.59 -29.75 -0.28
C ILE A 75 23.65 -31.27 -0.31
N GLU A 76 24.23 -31.85 0.73
CA GLU A 76 24.17 -33.27 1.02
C GLU A 76 23.28 -33.52 2.25
N PHE A 77 22.47 -34.57 2.21
CA PHE A 77 21.68 -35.01 3.34
C PHE A 77 21.61 -36.54 3.34
N LYS A 78 22.06 -37.17 4.43
CA LYS A 78 22.13 -38.63 4.58
C LYS A 78 22.88 -39.34 3.43
N GLY A 79 23.93 -38.70 2.90
CA GLY A 79 24.74 -39.23 1.79
C GLY A 79 24.14 -39.02 0.40
N GLU A 80 22.96 -38.41 0.31
CA GLU A 80 22.26 -38.09 -0.94
C GLU A 80 22.38 -36.60 -1.28
N ARG A 81 22.45 -36.27 -2.56
CA ARG A 81 22.64 -34.89 -3.04
C ARG A 81 21.33 -34.23 -3.43
N PHE A 82 21.19 -32.96 -3.07
CA PHE A 82 20.03 -32.12 -3.39
C PHE A 82 20.47 -30.73 -3.84
N LEU A 83 19.60 -30.05 -4.60
CA LEU A 83 19.80 -28.66 -4.98
C LEU A 83 18.67 -27.79 -4.44
N ILE A 84 19.01 -26.68 -3.79
CA ILE A 84 18.04 -25.64 -3.46
C ILE A 84 18.27 -24.49 -4.42
N SER A 85 17.32 -24.24 -5.32
CA SER A 85 17.48 -23.22 -6.36
C SER A 85 16.33 -22.23 -6.37
N HIS A 86 16.65 -20.94 -6.47
CA HIS A 86 15.69 -19.90 -6.84
C HIS A 86 15.69 -19.74 -8.36
N ARG A 87 14.60 -20.17 -9.00
CA ARG A 87 14.42 -20.13 -10.46
C ARG A 87 13.27 -19.19 -10.83
N LYS A 88 13.06 -18.94 -12.13
CA LYS A 88 11.95 -18.09 -12.62
C LYS A 88 10.59 -18.47 -12.01
N MET A 89 10.36 -19.76 -11.81
CA MET A 89 9.13 -20.29 -11.18
C MET A 89 9.23 -20.41 -9.65
N GLY A 90 10.01 -19.56 -9.01
CA GLY A 90 10.21 -19.50 -7.56
C GLY A 90 11.26 -20.48 -7.01
N LEU A 91 11.36 -20.48 -5.68
CA LEU A 91 12.27 -21.35 -4.93
C LEU A 91 11.80 -22.81 -4.98
N GLY A 92 12.74 -23.75 -5.04
CA GLY A 92 12.45 -25.17 -4.87
C GLY A 92 13.65 -25.96 -4.37
N LEU A 93 13.33 -27.14 -3.82
CA LEU A 93 14.29 -28.21 -3.56
C LEU A 93 14.17 -29.21 -4.72
N PHE A 94 15.30 -29.63 -5.29
CA PHE A 94 15.36 -30.50 -6.46
C PHE A 94 16.12 -31.78 -6.13
N CYS A 95 15.51 -32.91 -6.47
CA CYS A 95 15.99 -34.26 -6.17
C CYS A 95 15.35 -35.29 -7.13
N SER A 96 15.69 -36.57 -6.96
CA SER A 96 14.96 -37.67 -7.62
C SER A 96 13.63 -37.96 -6.89
N GLU A 97 12.73 -38.73 -7.52
CA GLU A 97 11.41 -39.04 -6.94
C GLU A 97 11.51 -39.93 -5.70
N GLU A 98 12.49 -40.83 -5.66
CA GLU A 98 12.75 -41.72 -4.52
C GLU A 98 13.20 -40.96 -3.27
N GLN A 99 13.68 -39.72 -3.44
CA GLN A 99 14.22 -38.88 -2.38
C GLN A 99 13.17 -37.93 -1.76
N GLU A 100 11.90 -38.00 -2.15
CA GLU A 100 10.84 -37.08 -1.67
C GLU A 100 10.66 -37.12 -0.14
N GLY A 101 10.84 -38.29 0.49
CA GLY A 101 10.80 -38.42 1.95
C GLY A 101 11.91 -37.61 2.64
N MET A 102 13.13 -37.68 2.11
CA MET A 102 14.27 -36.90 2.59
C MET A 102 14.07 -35.41 2.30
N ALA A 103 13.49 -35.07 1.15
CA ALA A 103 13.16 -33.69 0.80
C ALA A 103 12.24 -33.04 1.83
N LYS A 104 11.26 -33.77 2.36
CA LYS A 104 10.39 -33.30 3.45
C LYS A 104 11.17 -33.00 4.72
N GLU A 105 12.09 -33.88 5.11
CA GLU A 105 12.95 -33.67 6.29
C GLU A 105 13.84 -32.42 6.12
N ILE A 106 14.47 -32.25 4.96
CA ILE A 106 15.28 -31.07 4.63
C ILE A 106 14.47 -29.80 4.77
N VAL A 107 13.26 -29.76 4.19
CA VAL A 107 12.36 -28.59 4.26
C VAL A 107 11.99 -28.26 5.71
N ASP A 108 11.70 -29.27 6.54
CA ASP A 108 11.35 -29.07 7.94
C ASP A 108 12.54 -28.55 8.76
N LEU A 109 13.76 -29.00 8.47
CA LEU A 109 14.98 -28.47 9.07
C LEU A 109 15.22 -27.01 8.65
N ILE A 110 15.07 -26.68 7.38
CA ILE A 110 15.20 -25.31 6.87
C ILE A 110 14.18 -24.39 7.52
N LYS A 111 12.92 -24.80 7.66
CA LYS A 111 11.89 -24.02 8.36
C LYS A 111 12.29 -23.72 9.81
N LYS A 112 12.83 -24.71 10.52
CA LYS A 112 13.31 -24.52 11.90
C LYS A 112 14.54 -23.61 11.95
N GLY A 113 15.47 -23.75 11.00
CA GLY A 113 16.64 -22.91 10.87
C GLY A 113 16.27 -21.44 10.59
N VAL A 114 15.31 -21.21 9.70
CA VAL A 114 14.76 -19.88 9.39
C VAL A 114 14.16 -19.23 10.63
N ARG A 115 13.31 -19.94 11.39
CA ARG A 115 12.75 -19.42 12.64
C ARG A 115 13.83 -19.09 13.67
N ALA A 116 14.87 -19.93 13.77
CA ALA A 116 15.97 -19.67 14.70
C ALA A 116 16.84 -18.47 14.28
N SER A 117 16.77 -18.06 13.01
CA SER A 117 17.58 -16.99 12.42
C SER A 117 16.87 -15.64 12.37
N GLU A 118 15.63 -15.54 12.88
CA GLU A 118 14.83 -14.32 12.88
C GLU A 118 15.56 -13.08 13.43
N PRO A 119 16.30 -13.14 14.56
CA PRO A 119 17.06 -11.98 15.04
C PRO A 119 18.16 -11.51 14.07
N TYR A 120 18.74 -12.42 13.28
CA TYR A 120 19.69 -12.06 12.24
C TYR A 120 18.99 -11.36 11.06
N PHE A 121 17.78 -11.78 10.71
CA PHE A 121 16.99 -11.14 9.65
C PHE A 121 16.56 -9.73 10.05
N GLU A 122 16.15 -9.53 11.31
CA GLU A 122 15.84 -8.20 11.86
C GLU A 122 17.04 -7.27 11.78
N TRP A 123 18.21 -7.72 12.24
CA TRP A 123 19.45 -6.95 12.12
C TRP A 123 19.79 -6.63 10.66
N ARG A 124 19.64 -7.59 9.73
CA ARG A 124 19.85 -7.34 8.30
C ARG A 124 18.90 -6.30 7.73
N ALA A 125 17.64 -6.31 8.16
CA ALA A 125 16.67 -5.29 7.76
C ALA A 125 17.08 -3.90 8.26
N GLU A 126 17.48 -3.78 9.53
CA GLU A 126 18.00 -2.52 10.09
C GLU A 126 19.19 -1.97 9.31
N GLN A 127 20.17 -2.83 9.00
CA GLN A 127 21.34 -2.43 8.20
C GLN A 127 20.96 -1.97 6.78
N ALA A 128 19.95 -2.58 6.16
CA ALA A 128 19.45 -2.14 4.85
C ALA A 128 18.78 -0.76 4.92
N ILE A 129 18.02 -0.48 5.97
CA ILE A 129 17.43 0.84 6.24
C ILE A 129 18.52 1.89 6.45
N GLU A 130 19.50 1.61 7.30
CA GLU A 130 20.61 2.52 7.60
C GLU A 130 21.45 2.82 6.34
N ALA A 131 21.72 1.80 5.54
CA ALA A 131 22.45 1.94 4.28
C ALA A 131 21.63 2.56 3.14
N SER A 132 20.33 2.80 3.34
CA SER A 132 19.39 3.32 2.32
C SER A 132 19.31 2.47 1.04
N LYS A 133 19.67 1.19 1.13
CA LYS A 133 19.62 0.22 0.02
C LYS A 133 18.27 -0.47 0.00
N LEU A 134 17.22 0.32 -0.17
CA LEU A 134 15.85 -0.17 -0.15
C LEU A 134 15.02 0.41 -1.30
N ASN A 135 13.98 -0.33 -1.63
CA ASN A 135 12.93 0.11 -2.53
C ASN A 135 11.64 0.25 -1.73
N VAL A 136 10.82 1.23 -2.10
CA VAL A 136 9.47 1.40 -1.57
C VAL A 136 8.50 0.89 -2.63
N SER A 137 7.73 -0.15 -2.31
CA SER A 137 6.72 -0.69 -3.21
C SER A 137 5.70 0.38 -3.56
N ASN A 138 5.45 0.58 -4.85
CA ASN A 138 4.48 1.53 -5.34
C ASN A 138 3.12 0.86 -5.56
N HIS A 139 2.12 1.31 -4.82
CA HIS A 139 0.72 0.92 -4.91
C HIS A 139 -0.18 2.10 -5.31
N CYS A 140 0.39 3.20 -5.82
CA CYS A 140 -0.37 4.39 -6.16
C CYS A 140 -1.44 4.11 -7.22
N ASN A 141 -1.14 3.30 -8.26
CA ASN A 141 -2.12 2.92 -9.28
C ASN A 141 -3.35 2.22 -8.68
N ASP A 142 -3.16 1.20 -7.84
CA ASP A 142 -4.26 0.44 -7.21
C ASP A 142 -5.09 1.34 -6.27
N LEU A 143 -4.42 2.11 -5.41
CA LEU A 143 -5.08 3.02 -4.48
C LEU A 143 -5.85 4.13 -5.20
N TYR A 144 -5.29 4.66 -6.30
CA TYR A 144 -5.98 5.64 -7.14
C TYR A 144 -7.15 5.02 -7.89
N GLY A 145 -7.00 3.80 -8.41
CA GLY A 145 -8.08 3.03 -9.03
C GLY A 145 -9.26 2.84 -8.08
N ARG A 146 -9.01 2.55 -6.80
CA ARG A 146 -10.05 2.51 -5.76
C ARG A 146 -10.76 3.86 -5.58
N TYR A 147 -10.02 4.96 -5.59
CA TYR A 147 -10.62 6.30 -5.54
C TYR A 147 -11.52 6.56 -6.76
N LEU A 148 -11.04 6.27 -7.97
CA LEU A 148 -11.81 6.41 -9.21
C LEU A 148 -13.08 5.56 -9.21
N TYR A 149 -13.00 4.32 -8.75
CA TYR A 149 -14.16 3.44 -8.62
C TYR A 149 -15.27 4.07 -7.76
N HIS A 150 -14.91 4.58 -6.58
CA HIS A 150 -15.89 5.22 -5.70
C HIS A 150 -16.42 6.55 -6.26
N LEU A 151 -15.62 7.31 -7.01
CA LEU A 151 -16.09 8.48 -7.76
C LEU A 151 -17.13 8.11 -8.81
N GLU A 152 -16.91 7.02 -9.56
CA GLU A 152 -17.87 6.55 -10.56
C GLU A 152 -19.18 6.10 -9.90
N CYS A 153 -19.10 5.37 -8.77
CA CYS A 153 -20.28 5.01 -7.98
C CYS A 153 -21.05 6.25 -7.48
N TYR A 154 -20.33 7.28 -7.02
CA TYR A 154 -20.93 8.55 -6.61
C TYR A 154 -21.64 9.25 -7.77
N ASP A 155 -20.98 9.42 -8.91
CA ASP A 155 -21.58 10.08 -10.08
C ASP A 155 -22.81 9.32 -10.58
N SER A 156 -22.73 7.98 -10.61
CA SER A 156 -23.84 7.11 -11.02
C SER A 156 -25.03 7.27 -10.08
N ALA A 157 -24.82 7.25 -8.76
CA ALA A 157 -25.88 7.47 -7.78
C ALA A 157 -26.52 8.87 -7.91
N VAL A 158 -25.73 9.91 -8.21
CA VAL A 158 -26.24 11.27 -8.46
C VAL A 158 -27.10 11.32 -9.73
N ILE A 159 -26.69 10.64 -10.80
CA ILE A 159 -27.43 10.56 -12.07
C ILE A 159 -28.74 9.79 -11.87
N ASP A 160 -28.69 8.64 -11.21
CA ASP A 160 -29.86 7.81 -10.93
C ASP A 160 -30.88 8.58 -10.10
N ALA A 161 -30.45 9.26 -9.03
CA ALA A 161 -31.33 10.07 -8.19
C ALA A 161 -32.01 11.20 -8.98
N LYS A 162 -31.30 11.86 -9.89
CA LYS A 162 -31.86 12.91 -10.77
C LYS A 162 -32.89 12.33 -11.74
N THR A 163 -32.59 11.17 -12.33
CA THR A 163 -33.49 10.48 -13.27
C THR A 163 -34.75 9.99 -12.57
N SER A 164 -34.62 9.36 -11.40
CA SER A 164 -35.77 8.94 -10.59
C SER A 164 -36.67 10.12 -10.22
N LYS A 165 -36.09 11.28 -9.87
CA LYS A 165 -36.85 12.49 -9.55
C LYS A 165 -37.58 13.09 -10.76
N ALA A 166 -36.98 13.03 -11.94
CA ALA A 166 -37.59 13.53 -13.18
C ALA A 166 -38.79 12.68 -13.65
N ASN A 167 -38.81 11.39 -13.29
CA ASN A 167 -39.89 10.46 -13.64
C ASN A 167 -41.08 10.46 -12.66
N ILE A 168 -41.08 11.34 -11.65
CA ILE A 168 -42.21 11.49 -10.72
C ILE A 168 -43.27 12.37 -11.39
N GLU A 169 -44.40 11.78 -11.78
CA GLU A 169 -45.54 12.55 -12.31
C GLU A 169 -46.20 13.42 -11.22
N PRO A 170 -46.67 14.64 -11.56
CA PRO A 170 -47.38 15.49 -10.62
C PRO A 170 -48.74 14.86 -10.23
N ILE A 171 -48.88 14.53 -8.96
CA ILE A 171 -50.11 13.95 -8.38
C ILE A 171 -51.22 15.02 -8.35
N GLN A 172 -52.35 14.75 -9.00
CA GLN A 172 -53.47 15.69 -9.14
C GLN A 172 -54.68 15.42 -8.21
N ASP A 173 -54.67 14.36 -7.39
CA ASP A 173 -55.84 14.00 -6.54
C ASP A 173 -55.43 13.51 -5.13
N ASN A 174 -56.33 13.59 -4.15
CA ASN A 174 -56.08 13.25 -2.73
C ASN A 174 -56.62 11.85 -2.35
N SER A 175 -56.33 10.82 -3.15
CA SER A 175 -56.70 9.43 -2.85
C SER A 175 -55.70 8.75 -1.90
N LEU A 176 -56.12 7.66 -1.24
CA LEU A 176 -55.26 6.84 -0.37
C LEU A 176 -54.08 6.20 -1.15
N ASP A 177 -54.27 5.87 -2.43
CA ASP A 177 -53.21 5.37 -3.31
C ASP A 177 -52.13 6.44 -3.57
N ASN A 178 -52.53 7.72 -3.61
CA ASN A 178 -51.62 8.84 -3.78
C ASN A 178 -50.78 9.11 -2.52
N LEU A 179 -51.32 8.87 -1.32
CA LEU A 179 -50.54 8.93 -0.07
C LEU A 179 -49.45 7.85 -0.04
N ASN A 180 -49.76 6.61 -0.45
CA ASN A 180 -48.76 5.54 -0.55
C ASN A 180 -47.66 5.86 -1.58
N SER A 181 -48.02 6.49 -2.70
CA SER A 181 -47.07 6.98 -3.71
C SER A 181 -46.16 8.11 -3.17
N LEU A 182 -46.70 9.03 -2.36
CA LEU A 182 -45.93 10.08 -1.69
C LEU A 182 -44.95 9.50 -0.63
N PHE A 183 -45.39 8.54 0.19
CA PHE A 183 -44.48 7.88 1.13
C PHE A 183 -43.38 7.08 0.43
N SER A 184 -43.72 6.39 -0.67
CA SER A 184 -42.75 5.62 -1.46
C SER A 184 -41.73 6.52 -2.15
N SER A 185 -42.17 7.64 -2.74
CA SER A 185 -41.26 8.62 -3.37
C SER A 185 -40.38 9.33 -2.34
N ALA A 186 -40.90 9.69 -1.16
CA ALA A 186 -40.11 10.23 -0.07
C ALA A 186 -39.08 9.21 0.44
N PHE A 187 -39.47 7.95 0.62
CA PHE A 187 -38.57 6.87 1.02
C PHE A 187 -37.45 6.64 0.00
N LEU A 188 -37.77 6.56 -1.30
CA LEU A 188 -36.78 6.44 -2.38
C LEU A 188 -35.86 7.65 -2.45
N SER A 189 -36.38 8.86 -2.23
CA SER A 189 -35.55 10.08 -2.21
C SER A 189 -34.55 10.09 -1.06
N ASN A 190 -34.94 9.60 0.12
CA ASN A 190 -34.05 9.45 1.27
C ASN A 190 -32.99 8.36 1.02
N GLN A 191 -33.40 7.21 0.47
CA GLN A 191 -32.47 6.14 0.13
C GLN A 191 -31.45 6.57 -0.92
N ASN A 192 -31.87 7.33 -1.94
CA ASN A 192 -30.95 7.88 -2.94
C ASN A 192 -29.95 8.87 -2.32
N ALA A 193 -30.41 9.73 -1.41
CA ALA A 193 -29.52 10.65 -0.69
C ALA A 193 -28.49 9.91 0.17
N ASP A 194 -28.91 8.84 0.86
CA ASP A 194 -28.02 8.00 1.65
C ASP A 194 -26.95 7.32 0.78
N ILE A 195 -27.35 6.73 -0.34
CA ILE A 195 -26.41 6.06 -1.27
C ILE A 195 -25.39 7.06 -1.85
N ILE A 196 -25.83 8.27 -2.22
CA ILE A 196 -24.92 9.34 -2.67
C ILE A 196 -23.90 9.66 -1.58
N SER A 197 -24.36 9.85 -0.33
CA SER A 197 -23.48 10.21 0.78
C SER A 197 -22.49 9.09 1.13
N TRP A 198 -22.93 7.83 1.15
CA TRP A 198 -22.04 6.69 1.38
C TRP A 198 -20.93 6.60 0.34
N ASN A 199 -21.27 6.79 -0.95
CA ASN A 199 -20.28 6.78 -2.01
C ASN A 199 -19.34 7.99 -1.94
N ALA A 200 -19.84 9.18 -1.58
CA ALA A 200 -19.02 10.37 -1.38
C ALA A 200 -17.98 10.16 -0.27
N ILE A 201 -18.41 9.62 0.88
CA ILE A 201 -17.51 9.29 2.00
C ILE A 201 -16.46 8.27 1.57
N ALA A 202 -16.88 7.18 0.92
CA ALA A 202 -15.97 6.14 0.45
C ALA A 202 -14.93 6.70 -0.55
N ALA A 203 -15.33 7.61 -1.45
CA ALA A 203 -14.42 8.28 -2.35
C ALA A 203 -13.41 9.17 -1.61
N VAL A 204 -13.86 9.97 -0.63
CA VAL A 204 -12.97 10.83 0.16
C VAL A 204 -12.00 10.01 1.00
N GLU A 205 -12.43 8.90 1.62
CA GLU A 205 -11.54 8.00 2.36
C GLU A 205 -10.50 7.34 1.44
N ALA A 206 -10.92 6.87 0.26
CA ALA A 206 -10.01 6.32 -0.74
C ALA A 206 -8.99 7.35 -1.23
N PHE A 207 -9.40 8.61 -1.42
CA PHE A 207 -8.51 9.73 -1.74
C PHE A 207 -7.43 9.94 -0.66
N TYR A 208 -7.79 9.91 0.62
CA TYR A 208 -6.80 10.03 1.70
C TYR A 208 -5.88 8.80 1.77
N SER A 209 -6.40 7.60 1.55
CA SER A 209 -5.60 6.37 1.47
C SER A 209 -4.56 6.45 0.34
N TRP A 210 -4.96 6.91 -0.84
CA TRP A 210 -4.06 7.12 -1.96
C TRP A 210 -3.02 8.21 -1.67
N THR A 211 -3.43 9.39 -1.20
CA THR A 211 -2.50 10.50 -0.94
C THR A 211 -1.51 10.23 0.21
N GLU A 212 -1.89 9.46 1.24
CA GLU A 212 -0.97 8.98 2.29
C GLU A 212 0.21 8.21 1.70
N HIS A 213 -0.04 7.39 0.68
CA HIS A 213 0.98 6.61 -0.01
C HIS A 213 1.74 7.47 -1.03
N LEU A 214 1.00 8.22 -1.86
CA LEU A 214 1.53 9.10 -2.89
C LEU A 214 2.57 10.08 -2.37
N PHE A 215 2.32 10.72 -1.21
CA PHE A 215 3.25 11.71 -0.66
C PHE A 215 4.58 11.10 -0.20
N ILE A 216 4.62 9.83 0.19
CA ILE A 216 5.90 9.16 0.48
C ILE A 216 6.73 9.04 -0.80
N HIS A 217 6.09 8.59 -1.89
CA HIS A 217 6.76 8.42 -3.16
C HIS A 217 7.18 9.75 -3.79
N LEU A 218 6.31 10.76 -3.77
CA LEU A 218 6.65 12.10 -4.24
C LEU A 218 7.78 12.72 -3.43
N ALA A 219 7.85 12.46 -2.11
CA ALA A 219 8.95 12.95 -1.29
C ALA A 219 10.30 12.35 -1.72
N ILE A 220 10.32 11.09 -2.15
CA ILE A 220 11.52 10.41 -2.66
C ILE A 220 11.87 10.87 -4.07
N LEU A 221 10.90 10.90 -5.00
CA LEU A 221 11.11 11.39 -6.37
C LEU A 221 11.59 12.85 -6.38
N GLY A 222 10.99 13.69 -5.55
CA GLY A 222 11.40 15.08 -5.35
C GLY A 222 12.67 15.26 -4.52
N SER A 223 13.34 14.17 -4.11
CA SER A 223 14.60 14.17 -3.34
C SER A 223 14.53 14.93 -2.00
N THR A 224 13.32 15.16 -1.46
CA THR A 224 13.11 15.78 -0.13
C THR A 224 13.34 14.79 1.01
N VAL A 225 13.28 13.50 0.70
CA VAL A 225 13.65 12.37 1.55
C VAL A 225 14.59 11.48 0.75
N ALA A 226 15.78 11.27 1.27
CA ALA A 226 16.86 10.62 0.52
C ALA A 226 17.54 9.47 1.27
N ASN A 227 17.07 9.08 2.46
CA ASN A 227 17.63 7.96 3.21
C ASN A 227 16.55 7.13 3.90
N GLY A 228 16.87 5.86 4.20
CA GLY A 228 15.88 4.89 4.66
C GLY A 228 15.24 5.27 5.99
N ARG A 229 16.00 5.90 6.88
CA ARG A 229 15.48 6.38 8.16
C ARG A 229 14.46 7.50 7.97
N ALA A 230 14.76 8.47 7.11
CA ALA A 230 13.86 9.56 6.81
C ALA A 230 12.58 9.07 6.11
N VAL A 231 12.64 8.02 5.29
CA VAL A 231 11.43 7.35 4.75
C VAL A 231 10.62 6.73 5.89
N ALA A 232 11.24 5.92 6.74
CA ALA A 232 10.55 5.26 7.86
C ALA A 232 9.90 6.26 8.83
N ASP A 233 10.63 7.33 9.17
CA ASP A 233 10.12 8.39 10.04
C ASP A 233 8.94 9.12 9.38
N LEU A 234 8.99 9.39 8.06
CA LEU A 234 7.91 10.03 7.30
C LEU A 234 6.66 9.15 7.21
N VAL A 235 6.82 7.83 7.00
CA VAL A 235 5.70 6.87 6.95
C VAL A 235 4.85 6.93 8.23
N GLY A 236 5.50 7.07 9.38
CA GLY A 236 4.84 7.19 10.69
C GLY A 236 4.25 8.57 11.00
N GLN A 237 4.44 9.58 10.15
CA GLN A 237 3.85 10.91 10.36
C GLN A 237 2.39 10.97 9.92
N GLU A 238 1.69 11.98 10.42
CA GLU A 238 0.36 12.36 9.98
C GLU A 238 0.36 12.91 8.55
N TRP A 239 -0.74 12.70 7.81
CA TRP A 239 -0.94 13.18 6.43
C TRP A 239 -0.56 14.64 6.19
N ASN A 240 -0.87 15.54 7.13
CA ASN A 240 -0.59 16.97 7.00
C ASN A 240 0.92 17.26 6.99
N VAL A 241 1.73 16.45 7.67
CA VAL A 241 3.19 16.53 7.62
C VAL A 241 3.70 16.03 6.27
N LYS A 242 3.14 14.92 5.77
CA LYS A 242 3.47 14.35 4.45
C LYS A 242 3.14 15.31 3.31
N PHE A 243 1.98 15.95 3.35
CA PHE A 243 1.57 16.99 2.39
C PHE A 243 2.60 18.12 2.33
N LYS A 244 2.94 18.70 3.50
CA LYS A 244 3.90 19.82 3.61
C LYS A 244 5.31 19.45 3.17
N LYS A 245 5.65 18.16 3.25
CA LYS A 245 6.96 17.67 2.83
C LYS A 245 7.14 17.75 1.33
N VAL A 246 6.05 17.59 0.57
CA VAL A 246 6.06 17.52 -0.90
C VAL A 246 5.62 18.85 -1.53
N LEU A 247 4.63 19.52 -0.95
CA LEU A 247 4.03 20.72 -1.51
C LEU A 247 4.43 21.97 -0.73
N ASN A 248 4.94 22.97 -1.44
CA ASN A 248 5.34 24.25 -0.85
C ASN A 248 4.11 25.08 -0.49
N LEU A 249 3.87 25.30 0.81
CA LEU A 249 2.75 26.13 1.30
C LEU A 249 2.97 27.64 1.16
N SER A 250 4.13 28.07 0.65
CA SER A 250 4.33 29.47 0.23
C SER A 250 3.56 29.79 -1.05
N ASP A 251 3.24 28.75 -1.84
CA ASP A 251 2.30 28.84 -2.96
C ASP A 251 0.86 28.92 -2.42
N GLN A 252 0.11 29.92 -2.89
CA GLN A 252 -1.23 30.22 -2.37
C GLN A 252 -2.25 29.13 -2.69
N ASP A 253 -2.13 28.49 -3.85
CA ASP A 253 -3.04 27.43 -4.27
C ASP A 253 -2.79 26.16 -3.45
N ASN A 254 -1.53 25.78 -3.26
CA ASN A 254 -1.15 24.67 -2.37
C ASN A 254 -1.64 24.91 -0.94
N LYS A 255 -1.49 26.13 -0.42
CA LYS A 255 -1.96 26.48 0.92
C LYS A 255 -3.48 26.37 1.01
N LYS A 256 -4.20 26.87 0.01
CA LYS A 256 -5.66 26.80 -0.04
C LYS A 256 -6.15 25.36 -0.02
N PHE A 257 -5.60 24.49 -0.87
CA PHE A 257 -5.92 23.07 -0.86
C PHE A 257 -5.58 22.39 0.45
N TYR A 258 -4.41 22.69 1.02
CA TYR A 258 -4.01 22.18 2.33
C TYR A 258 -5.06 22.51 3.41
N ASP A 259 -5.45 23.79 3.53
CA ASP A 259 -6.42 24.21 4.55
C ASP A 259 -7.78 23.53 4.36
N GLN A 260 -8.27 23.46 3.11
CA GLN A 260 -9.57 22.86 2.78
C GLN A 260 -9.58 21.34 2.99
N LEU A 261 -8.51 20.63 2.60
CA LEU A 261 -8.42 19.19 2.77
C LEU A 261 -8.24 18.80 4.23
N VAL A 262 -7.44 19.53 5.02
CA VAL A 262 -7.34 19.28 6.47
C VAL A 262 -8.71 19.40 7.15
N GLU A 263 -9.51 20.40 6.75
CA GLU A 263 -10.88 20.56 7.24
C GLU A 263 -11.77 19.38 6.82
N LEU A 264 -11.77 19.03 5.53
CA LEU A 264 -12.56 17.91 5.02
C LEU A 264 -12.21 16.59 5.73
N ARG A 265 -10.93 16.31 5.96
CA ARG A 265 -10.48 15.11 6.68
C ARG A 265 -11.04 15.07 8.11
N ARG A 266 -11.12 16.23 8.77
CA ARG A 266 -11.69 16.38 10.10
C ARG A 266 -13.19 16.13 10.09
N GLU A 267 -13.91 16.67 9.11
CA GLU A 267 -15.35 16.46 8.95
C GLU A 267 -15.70 14.98 8.75
N VAL A 268 -15.04 14.31 7.80
CA VAL A 268 -15.26 12.88 7.53
C VAL A 268 -14.95 12.01 8.75
N ARG A 269 -13.80 12.24 9.42
CA ARG A 269 -13.47 11.48 10.64
C ARG A 269 -14.50 11.70 11.74
N ASN A 270 -14.98 12.94 11.92
CA ASN A 270 -15.98 13.23 12.94
C ASN A 270 -17.34 12.57 12.63
N PHE A 271 -17.69 12.47 11.35
CA PHE A 271 -18.92 11.80 10.89
C PHE A 271 -18.84 10.28 11.05
N VAL A 272 -17.75 9.66 10.57
CA VAL A 272 -17.57 8.20 10.57
C VAL A 272 -17.26 7.65 11.97
N ALA A 273 -16.38 8.29 12.74
CA ALA A 273 -15.85 7.73 13.99
C ALA A 273 -16.81 7.83 15.20
N HIS A 274 -17.84 8.68 15.13
CA HIS A 274 -18.76 8.90 16.24
C HIS A 274 -20.17 8.33 16.01
N GLY A 275 -20.37 7.59 14.91
CA GLY A 275 -21.72 7.23 14.44
C GLY A 275 -22.57 8.47 14.17
N ALA A 276 -23.87 8.30 13.92
CA ALA A 276 -24.80 9.42 13.66
C ALA A 276 -24.85 10.49 14.79
N PHE A 277 -24.17 10.26 15.92
CA PHE A 277 -24.02 11.24 17.00
C PHE A 277 -23.01 12.35 16.67
N GLY A 278 -22.03 12.13 15.78
CA GLY A 278 -20.97 13.10 15.50
C GLY A 278 -20.17 13.54 16.74
N LYS A 279 -19.23 14.48 16.58
CA LYS A 279 -18.47 15.03 17.73
C LYS A 279 -19.30 15.94 18.64
N ASN A 280 -20.42 16.46 18.12
CA ASN A 280 -21.26 17.48 18.75
C ASN A 280 -22.68 16.96 19.08
N GLY A 281 -22.91 15.66 19.24
CA GLY A 281 -24.23 15.15 19.63
C GLY A 281 -25.35 15.42 18.60
N GLN A 282 -25.02 15.44 17.30
CA GLN A 282 -25.90 15.78 16.18
C GLN A 282 -27.16 14.90 16.04
N ALA A 283 -27.23 13.80 16.77
CA ALA A 283 -28.41 12.93 16.84
C ALA A 283 -29.47 13.38 17.88
N PHE A 284 -29.20 14.42 18.68
CA PHE A 284 -30.15 14.87 19.69
C PHE A 284 -31.19 15.81 19.09
N GLN A 285 -32.46 15.58 19.45
CA GLN A 285 -33.57 16.49 19.21
C GLN A 285 -34.33 16.71 20.52
N PHE A 286 -34.82 17.91 20.78
CA PHE A 286 -35.77 18.17 21.87
C PHE A 286 -37.16 18.48 21.31
N HIS A 287 -38.20 18.13 22.06
CA HIS A 287 -39.58 18.42 21.69
C HIS A 287 -39.92 19.89 22.00
N SER A 288 -40.53 20.57 21.06
CA SER A 288 -41.00 21.96 21.21
C SER A 288 -42.34 22.17 20.48
N GLY A 289 -42.96 23.33 20.68
CA GLY A 289 -44.15 23.74 19.90
C GLY A 289 -43.87 23.92 18.40
N ALA A 290 -42.60 23.98 17.99
CA ALA A 290 -42.17 23.99 16.59
C ALA A 290 -41.86 22.58 16.03
N GLY A 291 -42.09 21.53 16.82
CA GLY A 291 -41.72 20.14 16.50
C GLY A 291 -40.42 19.70 17.18
N ALA A 292 -39.85 18.61 16.69
CA ALA A 292 -38.55 18.11 17.14
C ALA A 292 -37.44 19.03 16.60
N VAL A 293 -36.69 19.67 17.51
CA VAL A 293 -35.66 20.67 17.17
C VAL A 293 -34.28 20.05 17.40
N PRO A 294 -33.38 20.06 16.40
CA PRO A 294 -32.01 19.55 16.55
C PRO A 294 -31.22 20.31 17.62
N VAL A 295 -30.42 19.56 18.39
CA VAL A 295 -29.53 20.07 19.43
C VAL A 295 -28.11 19.63 19.17
N HIS A 296 -27.19 20.58 19.25
CA HIS A 296 -25.76 20.33 19.16
C HIS A 296 -25.09 20.61 20.50
N GLN A 297 -24.22 19.72 20.92
CA GLN A 297 -23.29 19.90 22.03
C GLN A 297 -22.09 20.74 21.57
N GLN A 298 -21.77 21.81 22.31
CA GLN A 298 -20.68 22.71 21.95
C GLN A 298 -19.33 22.23 22.54
N PRO A 299 -18.21 22.31 21.79
CA PRO A 299 -16.94 21.75 22.24
C PRO A 299 -16.33 22.35 23.52
N THR A 300 -16.51 23.64 23.89
CA THR A 300 -16.34 24.19 25.26
C THR A 300 -16.42 25.74 25.37
N SER A 301 -16.82 26.21 26.56
CA SER A 301 -16.63 27.54 27.22
C SER A 301 -17.67 28.66 27.08
N GLY A 302 -18.92 28.36 26.69
CA GLY A 302 -20.08 29.24 26.94
C GLY A 302 -20.89 28.84 28.18
N LYS A 303 -21.76 29.72 28.70
CA LYS A 303 -22.70 29.39 29.80
C LYS A 303 -23.68 28.24 29.46
N THR A 304 -23.84 27.92 28.17
CA THR A 304 -24.76 26.90 27.66
C THR A 304 -24.00 25.78 26.97
N LYS A 305 -24.21 24.54 27.41
CA LYS A 305 -23.58 23.33 26.86
C LYS A 305 -24.16 22.88 25.50
N PHE A 306 -25.28 23.48 25.10
CA PHE A 306 -26.10 23.06 23.97
C PHE A 306 -26.55 24.27 23.13
N SER A 307 -26.66 24.10 21.82
CA SER A 307 -27.22 25.11 20.90
C SER A 307 -28.14 24.47 19.86
N VAL A 308 -29.09 25.27 19.37
CA VAL A 308 -29.92 24.94 18.20
C VAL A 308 -29.19 25.40 16.94
N GLY A 309 -29.16 24.55 15.91
CA GLY A 309 -28.54 24.88 14.62
C GLY A 309 -28.78 23.78 13.60
N ASP A 310 -28.45 24.05 12.34
CA ASP A 310 -28.50 23.03 11.28
C ASP A 310 -27.40 21.99 11.53
N SER A 311 -27.70 20.72 11.23
CA SER A 311 -26.70 19.65 11.32
C SER A 311 -25.53 19.97 10.38
N LEU A 312 -24.29 19.95 10.88
CA LEU A 312 -23.08 19.96 10.04
C LEU A 312 -23.02 18.62 9.31
N VAL A 313 -23.76 18.52 8.22
CA VAL A 313 -23.67 17.42 7.26
C VAL A 313 -22.58 17.81 6.27
N MET A 314 -21.67 16.88 5.97
CA MET A 314 -20.67 17.07 4.92
C MET A 314 -21.41 17.42 3.62
N ASP A 315 -20.97 18.47 2.94
CA ASP A 315 -21.49 18.76 1.61
C ASP A 315 -20.81 17.82 0.61
N ASP A 316 -21.47 16.69 0.33
CA ASP A 316 -20.93 15.61 -0.51
C ASP A 316 -20.39 16.11 -1.86
N ALA A 317 -21.14 17.01 -2.51
CA ALA A 317 -20.78 17.55 -3.81
C ALA A 317 -19.53 18.45 -3.73
N LYS A 318 -19.43 19.30 -2.70
CA LYS A 318 -18.23 20.11 -2.47
C LYS A 318 -17.03 19.26 -2.10
N ALA A 319 -17.22 18.23 -1.28
CA ALA A 319 -16.16 17.32 -0.86
C ALA A 319 -15.54 16.57 -2.06
N VAL A 320 -16.38 15.95 -2.89
CA VAL A 320 -15.95 15.25 -4.11
C VAL A 320 -15.33 16.22 -5.13
N ALA A 321 -15.91 17.42 -5.30
CA ALA A 321 -15.34 18.43 -6.19
C ALA A 321 -13.96 18.90 -5.70
N LEU A 322 -13.75 19.05 -4.39
CA LEU A 322 -12.46 19.43 -3.82
C LEU A 322 -11.39 18.38 -4.07
N THR A 323 -11.70 17.09 -3.88
CA THR A 323 -10.71 16.02 -4.13
C THR A 323 -10.34 15.93 -5.62
N ARG A 324 -11.31 16.09 -6.54
CA ARG A 324 -11.05 16.18 -7.99
C ARG A 324 -10.16 17.37 -8.34
N ALA A 325 -10.52 18.56 -7.86
CA ALA A 325 -9.78 19.78 -8.13
C ALA A 325 -8.33 19.70 -7.62
N PHE A 326 -8.10 19.04 -6.48
CA PHE A 326 -6.74 18.83 -5.99
C PHE A 326 -5.93 17.88 -6.88
N VAL A 327 -6.53 16.81 -7.39
CA VAL A 327 -5.85 15.89 -8.34
C VAL A 327 -5.43 16.65 -9.59
N ASP A 328 -6.34 17.44 -10.16
CA ASP A 328 -6.04 18.26 -11.34
C ASP A 328 -4.93 19.29 -11.06
N HIS A 329 -4.96 19.93 -9.88
CA HIS A 329 -3.91 20.84 -9.44
C HIS A 329 -2.56 20.14 -9.31
N LEU A 330 -2.53 18.96 -8.69
CA LEU A 330 -1.31 18.19 -8.48
C LEU A 330 -0.61 17.83 -9.80
N TRP A 331 -1.41 17.46 -10.80
CA TRP A 331 -0.91 16.97 -12.09
C TRP A 331 -0.84 18.01 -13.20
N SER A 332 -1.24 19.26 -12.94
CA SER A 332 -1.05 20.39 -13.87
C SER A 332 0.25 21.17 -13.65
N GLY A 333 0.92 20.94 -12.51
CA GLY A 333 2.14 21.64 -12.13
C GLY A 333 3.44 20.88 -12.38
N SER A 334 4.50 21.27 -11.67
CA SER A 334 5.85 20.68 -11.76
C SER A 334 5.94 19.21 -11.34
N LEU A 335 4.90 18.66 -10.72
CA LEU A 335 4.84 17.25 -10.32
C LEU A 335 4.22 16.36 -11.40
N ALA A 336 3.73 16.91 -12.51
CA ALA A 336 3.13 16.13 -13.59
C ALA A 336 3.97 14.93 -14.07
N PRO A 337 5.32 15.02 -14.20
CA PRO A 337 6.13 13.87 -14.57
C PRO A 337 5.99 12.69 -13.59
N ALA A 338 5.89 12.96 -12.29
CA ALA A 338 5.78 11.89 -11.28
C ALA A 338 4.54 11.01 -11.47
N ARG A 339 3.46 11.54 -12.08
CA ARG A 339 2.25 10.77 -12.38
C ARG A 339 2.56 9.55 -13.25
N ILE A 340 3.42 9.71 -14.25
CA ILE A 340 3.82 8.64 -15.17
C ILE A 340 4.50 7.50 -14.39
N TYR A 341 5.39 7.86 -13.47
CA TYR A 341 6.06 6.87 -12.63
C TYR A 341 5.10 6.19 -11.64
N LEU A 342 4.23 6.97 -11.00
CA LEU A 342 3.47 6.49 -9.85
C LEU A 342 2.15 5.81 -10.23
N GLU A 343 1.43 6.35 -11.21
CA GLU A 343 0.12 5.86 -11.62
C GLU A 343 0.17 5.01 -12.89
N GLU A 344 1.11 5.27 -13.81
CA GLU A 344 1.19 4.55 -15.09
C GLU A 344 2.21 3.41 -15.08
N SER A 345 2.99 3.27 -14.00
CA SER A 345 3.92 2.17 -13.80
C SER A 345 3.66 1.44 -12.48
N SER A 346 4.07 0.17 -12.42
CA SER A 346 4.10 -0.63 -11.18
C SER A 346 5.50 -0.69 -10.57
N LEU A 347 6.41 0.22 -10.96
CA LEU A 347 7.78 0.22 -10.50
C LEU A 347 7.87 0.68 -9.04
N PRO A 348 8.63 -0.02 -8.19
CA PRO A 348 8.90 0.47 -6.85
C PRO A 348 9.85 1.67 -6.92
N THR A 349 9.71 2.61 -6.00
CA THR A 349 10.65 3.73 -5.90
C THR A 349 11.95 3.24 -5.27
N ILE A 350 13.04 3.36 -6.01
CA ILE A 350 14.41 2.95 -5.66
C ILE A 350 15.07 4.11 -4.92
N LEU A 351 15.29 3.97 -3.61
CA LEU A 351 15.68 5.10 -2.77
C LEU A 351 17.05 5.70 -3.15
N THR A 352 17.97 4.87 -3.64
CA THR A 352 19.30 5.33 -4.06
C THR A 352 19.26 6.32 -5.23
N TYR A 353 18.22 6.26 -6.08
CA TYR A 353 18.04 7.20 -7.20
C TYR A 353 17.63 8.62 -6.77
N GLY A 354 17.16 8.78 -5.53
CA GLY A 354 16.95 10.09 -4.92
C GLY A 354 18.25 10.75 -4.47
N LEU A 355 19.35 10.00 -4.33
CA LEU A 355 20.65 10.51 -3.86
C LEU A 355 21.64 10.83 -4.98
N ASP A 356 21.55 10.11 -6.10
CA ASP A 356 22.50 10.23 -7.22
C ASP A 356 22.03 11.19 -8.33
N GLY A 357 20.86 11.83 -8.15
CA GLY A 357 20.28 12.78 -9.10
C GLY A 357 19.46 12.13 -10.21
N THR A 358 19.36 10.79 -10.26
CA THR A 358 18.56 10.07 -11.27
C THR A 358 17.11 10.55 -11.29
N TYR A 359 16.46 10.63 -10.13
CA TYR A 359 15.08 11.14 -10.07
C TYR A 359 14.97 12.62 -10.39
N THR A 360 15.96 13.44 -10.04
CA THR A 360 15.96 14.87 -10.40
C THR A 360 15.98 15.03 -11.93
N ASN A 361 16.79 14.23 -12.64
CA ASN A 361 16.83 14.25 -14.09
C ASN A 361 15.53 13.74 -14.72
N ALA A 362 14.98 12.63 -14.21
CA ALA A 362 13.72 12.08 -14.72
C ALA A 362 12.53 13.02 -14.48
N MET A 363 12.52 13.77 -13.38
CA MET A 363 11.47 14.73 -13.01
C MET A 363 11.54 16.05 -13.80
N ALA A 364 12.52 16.24 -14.70
CA ALA A 364 12.68 17.47 -15.46
C ALA A 364 11.46 17.77 -16.37
N ASP A 365 10.92 16.74 -17.03
CA ASP A 365 9.73 16.82 -17.86
C ASP A 365 9.12 15.42 -18.08
N SER A 366 7.91 15.39 -18.66
CA SER A 366 7.20 14.14 -18.91
C SER A 366 7.92 13.19 -19.87
N SER A 367 8.65 13.71 -20.86
CA SER A 367 9.37 12.88 -21.83
C SER A 367 10.52 12.13 -21.15
N SER A 368 11.30 12.85 -20.34
CA SER A 368 12.41 12.31 -19.56
C SER A 368 11.92 11.23 -18.59
N MET A 369 10.77 11.45 -17.94
CA MET A 369 10.17 10.44 -17.08
C MET A 369 9.69 9.22 -17.87
N THR A 370 9.05 9.39 -19.03
CA THR A 370 8.60 8.28 -19.87
C THR A 370 9.77 7.40 -20.33
N ASP A 371 10.86 8.00 -20.80
CA ASP A 371 12.07 7.26 -21.21
C ASP A 371 12.66 6.48 -20.04
N PHE A 372 12.75 7.13 -18.87
CA PHE A 372 13.24 6.51 -17.64
C PHE A 372 12.37 5.34 -17.18
N VAL A 373 11.04 5.51 -17.14
CA VAL A 373 10.09 4.44 -16.79
C VAL A 373 10.21 3.28 -17.79
N THR A 374 10.29 3.56 -19.08
CA THR A 374 10.41 2.55 -20.14
C THR A 374 11.67 1.70 -19.95
N HIS A 375 12.80 2.36 -19.67
CA HIS A 375 14.05 1.69 -19.38
C HIS A 375 13.98 0.81 -18.13
N LEU A 376 13.41 1.32 -17.03
CA LEU A 376 13.28 0.55 -15.80
C LEU A 376 12.29 -0.61 -15.90
N VAL A 377 11.19 -0.44 -16.64
CA VAL A 377 10.25 -1.54 -16.93
C VAL A 377 10.97 -2.64 -17.71
N TYR A 378 11.77 -2.28 -18.72
CA TYR A 378 12.58 -3.25 -19.45
C TYR A 378 13.55 -4.02 -18.54
N ILE A 379 14.31 -3.32 -17.68
CA ILE A 379 15.21 -3.98 -16.71
C ILE A 379 14.43 -4.88 -15.74
N SER A 380 13.31 -4.40 -15.24
CA SER A 380 12.47 -5.16 -14.31
C SER A 380 11.91 -6.42 -14.96
N ASP A 381 11.52 -6.36 -16.23
CA ASP A 381 11.03 -7.52 -16.98
C ASP A 381 12.15 -8.54 -17.25
N GLN A 382 13.35 -8.10 -17.64
CA GLN A 382 14.53 -8.97 -17.76
C GLN A 382 14.83 -9.69 -16.43
N ALA A 383 14.86 -8.95 -15.33
CA ALA A 383 15.10 -9.51 -14.00
C ALA A 383 13.99 -10.50 -13.58
N ALA A 384 12.71 -10.18 -13.82
CA ALA A 384 11.58 -11.06 -13.54
C ALA A 384 11.61 -12.34 -14.39
N ASN A 385 12.08 -12.24 -15.63
CA ASN A 385 12.29 -13.37 -16.52
C ASN A 385 13.58 -14.13 -16.26
N MET A 386 14.41 -13.66 -15.31
CA MET A 386 15.75 -14.17 -15.02
C MET A 386 16.60 -14.27 -16.30
N ASP A 387 16.49 -13.24 -17.13
CA ASP A 387 17.35 -12.95 -18.26
C ASP A 387 18.44 -12.01 -17.74
N TRP A 388 19.64 -12.59 -17.50
CA TRP A 388 20.75 -11.92 -16.83
C TRP A 388 21.68 -11.19 -17.79
#